data_AF-A0A5E4KUN7-F1
#
_entry.id   AF-A0A5E4KUN7-F1
#
_cell.length_a   1.000
_cell.length_b   1.000
_cell.length_c   1.000
_cell.angle_alpha   90.00
_cell.angle_beta   90.00
_cell.angle_gamma   90.00
#
_symmetry.space_group_name_H-M   'P 1'
#
loop_
_entity.id
_entity.type
_entity.pdbx_description
1 polymer ?
#
loop_
_entity_poly.entity_id
_entity_poly.type
_entity_poly.pdbx_seq_one_letter_code
_entity_poly.pdbx_strand_id
1 'polypeptide(L)'
;MSVNRINQIKKHNAETYHNISYDLYQKLTEKCCICGFDSIVELHHIDEKHENNSTNNLVGLCPNHHAMIHHRDFSEEIKKLILK
;
A
#
# COMPACT_ATOMS: atom_id res chain seq x y z
N MET A 1 12.14 -10.46 18.88
CA MET A 1 10.69 -10.72 18.77
C MET A 1 10.49 -11.99 17.94
N SER A 2 9.52 -12.85 18.26
CA SER A 2 9.21 -14.04 17.43
C SER A 2 8.50 -13.63 16.13
N VAL A 3 8.90 -14.21 15.00
CA VAL A 3 8.33 -13.95 13.66
C VAL A 3 6.81 -14.17 13.65
N ASN A 4 6.32 -15.17 14.38
CA ASN A 4 4.89 -15.44 14.50
C ASN A 4 4.10 -14.28 15.14
N ARG A 5 4.68 -13.61 16.14
CA ARG A 5 4.03 -12.47 16.80
C ARG A 5 3.93 -11.26 15.87
N ILE A 6 4.96 -11.03 15.04
CA ILE A 6 4.96 -9.95 14.04
C ILE A 6 3.86 -10.18 13.01
N ASN A 7 3.70 -11.41 12.51
CA ASN A 7 2.65 -11.75 11.55
C ASN A 7 1.24 -11.58 12.13
N GLN A 8 1.03 -11.94 13.41
CA GLN A 8 -0.25 -11.72 14.08
C GLN A 8 -0.59 -10.23 14.18
N ILE A 9 0.39 -9.37 14.51
CA ILE A 9 0.19 -7.92 14.55
C ILE A 9 -0.15 -7.38 13.15
N LYS A 10 0.61 -7.80 12.12
CA LYS A 10 0.34 -7.36 10.75
C LYS A 10 -1.04 -7.78 10.26
N LYS A 11 -1.47 -9.00 10.56
CA LYS A 11 -2.82 -9.48 10.26
C LYS A 11 -3.88 -8.60 10.91
N HIS A 12 -3.76 -8.35 12.22
CA HIS A 12 -4.70 -7.51 12.95
C HIS A 12 -4.75 -6.08 12.38
N ASN A 13 -3.59 -5.50 12.04
CA ASN A 13 -3.51 -4.17 11.46
C ASN A 13 -4.16 -4.10 10.07
N ALA A 14 -3.96 -5.12 9.21
CA ALA A 14 -4.60 -5.17 7.90
C ALA A 14 -6.13 -5.22 8.01
N GLU A 15 -6.66 -6.02 8.94
CA GLU A 15 -8.10 -6.10 9.21
C GLU A 15 -8.64 -4.80 9.82
N THR A 16 -7.91 -4.18 10.74
CA THR A 16 -8.36 -3.00 11.49
C THR A 16 -8.29 -1.71 10.68
N TYR A 17 -7.19 -1.47 9.98
CA TYR A 17 -6.94 -0.19 9.30
C TYR A 17 -7.31 -0.18 7.83
N HIS A 18 -7.36 -1.36 7.20
CA HIS A 18 -7.58 -1.47 5.76
C HIS A 18 -8.77 -2.38 5.42
N ASN A 19 -9.39 -3.02 6.42
CA ASN A 19 -10.54 -3.92 6.25
C ASN A 19 -10.34 -4.95 5.11
N ILE A 20 -9.10 -5.41 4.93
CA ILE A 20 -8.72 -6.42 3.94
C ILE A 20 -8.10 -7.64 4.62
N SER A 21 -8.14 -8.78 3.93
CA SER A 21 -7.45 -9.98 4.40
C SER A 21 -5.93 -9.79 4.40
N TYR A 22 -5.26 -10.49 5.31
CA TYR A 22 -3.80 -10.46 5.39
C TYR A 22 -3.13 -10.96 4.09
N ASP A 23 -3.70 -11.99 3.44
CA ASP A 23 -3.20 -12.49 2.16
C ASP A 23 -3.27 -11.44 1.05
N LEU A 24 -4.36 -10.65 1.01
CA LEU A 24 -4.49 -9.55 0.06
C LEU A 24 -3.52 -8.43 0.38
N TYR A 25 -3.38 -8.06 1.65
CA TYR A 25 -2.39 -7.07 2.10
C TYR A 25 -0.97 -7.49 1.70
N GLN A 26 -0.58 -8.75 1.91
CA GLN A 26 0.72 -9.27 1.51
C GLN A 26 0.96 -9.21 0.00
N LYS A 27 -0.05 -9.57 -0.81
CA LYS A 27 0.05 -9.47 -2.27
C LYS A 27 0.22 -8.03 -2.75
N LEU A 28 -0.56 -7.11 -2.19
CA LEU A 28 -0.49 -5.69 -2.57
C LEU A 28 0.81 -5.04 -2.12
N THR A 29 1.37 -5.46 -0.99
CA THR A 29 2.62 -4.94 -0.42
C THR A 29 3.84 -5.81 -0.73
N GLU A 30 3.76 -6.71 -1.71
CA GLU A 30 4.90 -7.53 -2.14
C GLU A 30 5.97 -6.68 -2.82
N LYS A 31 5.54 -5.74 -3.67
CA LYS A 31 6.42 -4.83 -4.41
C LYS A 31 5.72 -3.54 -4.77
N CYS A 32 6.49 -2.48 -4.96
CA CYS A 32 6.00 -1.22 -5.48
C CYS A 32 5.53 -1.40 -6.93
N CYS A 33 4.30 -0.99 -7.22
CA CYS A 33 3.74 -1.10 -8.58
C CYS A 33 4.46 -0.23 -9.62
N ILE A 34 5.20 0.81 -9.19
CA ILE A 34 5.89 1.77 -10.08
C ILE A 34 7.31 1.31 -10.42
N CYS A 35 8.12 0.97 -9.42
CA CYS A 35 9.54 0.67 -9.63
C CYS A 35 9.96 -0.76 -9.27
N GLY A 36 9.06 -1.58 -8.74
CA GLY A 36 9.36 -2.97 -8.37
C GLY A 36 10.13 -3.16 -7.06
N PHE A 37 10.39 -2.09 -6.29
CA PHE A 37 11.03 -2.20 -4.97
C PHE A 37 10.19 -3.08 -4.02
N ASP A 38 10.80 -4.04 -3.32
CA ASP A 38 10.11 -5.16 -2.64
C ASP A 38 10.44 -5.30 -1.13
N SER A 39 11.27 -4.42 -0.58
CA SER A 39 11.74 -4.57 0.81
C SER A 39 10.80 -3.94 1.84
N ILE A 40 10.38 -2.69 1.59
CA ILE A 40 9.43 -1.95 2.43
C ILE A 40 8.41 -1.35 1.48
N VAL A 41 7.20 -1.86 1.51
CA VAL A 41 6.10 -1.42 0.63
C VAL A 41 4.88 -1.18 1.52
N GLU A 42 4.29 -0.01 1.35
CA GLU A 42 3.15 0.47 2.11
C GLU A 42 1.90 0.45 1.23
N LEU A 43 0.76 0.19 1.85
CA LEU A 43 -0.53 0.20 1.17
C LEU A 43 -1.02 1.64 1.00
N HIS A 44 -1.44 2.00 -0.20
CA HIS A 44 -1.95 3.32 -0.53
C HIS A 44 -3.34 3.23 -1.18
N HIS A 45 -4.24 4.15 -0.81
CA HIS A 45 -5.58 4.28 -1.40
C HIS A 45 -5.55 5.32 -2.51
N ILE A 46 -5.83 4.94 -3.76
CA ILE A 46 -5.71 5.82 -4.93
C ILE A 46 -6.67 7.01 -4.85
N ASP A 47 -7.91 6.77 -4.41
CA ASP A 47 -8.94 7.80 -4.28
C ASP A 47 -8.84 8.64 -2.99
N GLU A 48 -7.82 8.39 -2.16
CA GLU A 48 -7.59 9.05 -0.87
C GLU A 48 -8.77 8.87 0.12
N LYS A 49 -9.71 7.95 -0.17
CA LYS A 49 -10.84 7.62 0.71
C LYS A 49 -10.59 6.28 1.40
N HIS A 50 -10.30 6.35 2.69
CA HIS A 50 -10.05 5.18 3.54
C HIS A 50 -11.23 4.20 3.65
N GLU A 51 -12.45 4.61 3.27
CA GLU A 51 -13.63 3.76 3.30
C GLU A 51 -13.73 2.86 2.05
N ASN A 52 -13.07 3.23 0.95
CA ASN A 52 -13.13 2.50 -0.31
C ASN A 52 -12.06 1.41 -0.37
N ASN A 53 -12.38 0.26 0.24
CA ASN A 53 -11.51 -0.92 0.31
C ASN A 53 -11.60 -1.81 -0.95
N SER A 54 -12.06 -1.26 -2.07
CA SER A 54 -12.07 -2.00 -3.34
C SER A 54 -10.64 -2.37 -3.72
N THR A 55 -10.41 -3.62 -4.13
CA THR A 55 -9.07 -4.10 -4.51
C THR A 55 -8.41 -3.25 -5.59
N ASN A 56 -9.21 -2.66 -6.47
CA ASN A 56 -8.75 -1.80 -7.57
C ASN A 56 -8.37 -0.38 -7.10
N ASN A 57 -8.71 -0.02 -5.86
CA ASN A 57 -8.37 1.27 -5.25
C ASN A 57 -7.12 1.20 -4.37
N LEU A 58 -6.56 0.00 -4.17
CA LEU A 58 -5.44 -0.24 -3.27
C LEU A 58 -4.19 -0.62 -4.07
N VAL A 59 -3.06 0.03 -3.77
CA VAL A 59 -1.78 -0.25 -4.43
C VAL A 59 -0.63 -0.27 -3.43
N GLY A 60 0.38 -1.09 -3.72
CA GLY A 60 1.65 -1.08 -2.99
C GLY A 60 2.60 -0.02 -3.53
N LEU A 61 3.07 0.87 -2.66
CA LEU A 61 4.08 1.88 -2.98
C LEU A 61 5.28 1.76 -2.06
N CYS A 62 6.49 1.95 -2.59
CA CYS A 62 7.66 2.10 -1.72
C CYS A 62 7.61 3.46 -1.00
N PRO A 63 8.37 3.66 0.10
CA PRO A 63 8.35 4.89 0.89
C PRO A 63 8.56 6.16 0.05
N ASN A 64 9.40 6.10 -1.00
CA ASN A 64 9.65 7.23 -1.87
C ASN A 64 8.42 7.59 -2.71
N HIS A 65 7.84 6.63 -3.44
CA HIS A 65 6.65 6.90 -4.24
C HIS A 65 5.42 7.21 -3.38
N HIS A 66 5.33 6.62 -2.19
CA HIS A 66 4.30 6.92 -1.22
C HIS A 66 4.42 8.36 -0.68
N ALA A 67 5.63 8.86 -0.43
CA ALA A 67 5.83 10.26 -0.10
C ALA A 67 5.56 11.20 -1.30
N MET A 68 5.98 10.81 -2.50
CA MET A 68 5.83 11.62 -3.72
C MET A 68 4.36 11.80 -4.12
N ILE A 69 3.50 10.80 -3.92
CA ILE A 69 2.05 10.95 -4.25
C ILE A 69 1.37 12.00 -3.37
N HIS A 70 1.84 12.20 -2.14
CA HIS A 70 1.37 13.25 -1.23
C HIS A 70 2.13 14.57 -1.40
N HIS A 71 3.17 14.61 -2.23
CA HIS A 71 3.95 15.82 -2.48
C HIS A 71 3.32 16.66 -3.59
N ARG A 72 3.16 17.96 -3.34
CA ARG A 72 2.48 18.90 -4.25
C ARG A 72 3.02 18.88 -5.69
N ASP A 73 4.33 18.79 -5.85
CA ASP A 73 4.98 18.90 -7.16
C ASP A 73 5.05 17.57 -7.93
N PHE A 74 4.87 16.44 -7.24
CA PHE A 74 5.07 15.10 -7.83
C PHE A 74 3.79 14.26 -7.86
N SER A 75 2.74 14.65 -7.12
CA SER A 75 1.50 13.89 -6.97
C SER A 75 0.87 13.50 -8.31
N GLU A 76 0.76 14.47 -9.23
CA GLU A 76 0.15 14.27 -10.55
C GLU A 76 0.95 13.32 -11.44
N GLU A 77 2.28 13.35 -11.33
CA GLU A 77 3.15 12.41 -12.04
C GLU A 77 2.94 10.99 -11.51
N ILE A 78 2.96 10.81 -10.19
CA ILE A 78 2.78 9.51 -9.56
C ILE A 78 1.39 8.93 -9.84
N LYS A 79 0.32 9.73 -9.72
CA LYS A 79 -1.05 9.30 -10.05
C LYS A 79 -1.15 8.80 -11.49
N LYS A 80 -0.49 9.45 -12.45
CA LYS A 80 -0.44 8.99 -13.86
C LYS A 80 0.32 7.68 -14.04
N LEU A 81 1.34 7.42 -13.24
CA LEU A 81 2.09 6.16 -13.30
C LEU A 81 1.28 4.98 -12.75
N ILE A 82 0.42 5.23 -11.77
CA ILE A 82 -0.45 4.21 -11.16
C ILE A 82 -1.62 3.84 -12.08
N LEU A 83 -2.21 4.81 -12.80
CA LEU A 83 -3.39 4.63 -13.66
C LEU A 83 -3.10 4.15 -15.09
N LYS A 84 -1.88 3.69 -15.37
CA LYS A 84 -1.43 3.25 -16.69
C LYS A 84 -1.93 1.86 -17.08
#